data_AF-H0QNM8-F1
#
_entry.id   AF-H0QNM8-F1
#
_cell.length_a   1.000
_cell.length_b   1.000
_cell.length_c   1.000
_cell.angle_alpha   90.00
_cell.angle_beta   90.00
_cell.angle_gamma   90.00
#
_symmetry.space_group_name_H-M   'P 1'
#
loop_
_entity.id
_entity.type
_entity.pdbx_description
1 polymer ?
#
loop_
_entity_poly.entity_id
_entity_poly.type
_entity_poly.pdbx_seq_one_letter_code
_entity_poly.pdbx_strand_id
1 'polypeptide(L)' 'MQEEGLRRQIMGVISHVLTDEATDMNVRMALLRHLGENPGSPEQALLAHLRGCRGQDAGRAEGSAAAGQS' A
#
# COMPACT_ATOMS: atom_id res chain seq x y z
N MET A 1 -11.65 3.63 23.96
CA MET A 1 -11.49 5.01 23.43
C MET A 1 -10.22 5.21 22.60
N GLN A 2 -9.12 4.46 22.79
CA GLN A 2 -7.91 4.65 21.97
C GLN A 2 -8.00 4.03 20.56
N GLU A 3 -8.70 2.89 20.41
CA GLU A 3 -8.91 2.22 19.10
C GLU A 3 -9.65 3.11 18.08
N GLU A 4 -10.70 3.82 18.49
CA GLU A 4 -11.38 4.80 17.64
C GLU A 4 -10.47 5.92 17.12
N GLY A 5 -9.43 6.29 17.89
CA GLY A 5 -8.46 7.30 17.50
C GLY A 5 -7.57 6.80 16.37
N LEU A 6 -7.00 5.61 16.54
CA LEU A 6 -6.11 4.99 15.56
C LEU A 6 -6.85 4.66 14.27
N ARG A 7 -8.06 4.09 14.36
CA ARG A 7 -8.88 3.79 13.19
C ARG A 7 -9.17 5.03 12.35
N ARG A 8 -9.50 6.16 12.99
CA ARG A 8 -9.70 7.44 12.30
C ARG A 8 -8.44 7.95 11.62
N GLN A 9 -7.28 7.84 12.28
CA GLN A 9 -6.01 8.22 11.66
C GLN A 9 -5.69 7.36 10.43
N ILE A 10 -5.91 6.04 10.52
CA ILE A 10 -5.71 5.10 9.41
C ILE A 10 -6.65 5.43 8.25
N MET A 11 -7.92 5.70 8.52
CA MET A 11 -8.86 6.17 7.50
C MET A 11 -8.43 7.50 6.87
N GLY A 12 -7.86 8.41 7.65
CA GLY A 12 -7.30 9.67 7.16
C GLY A 12 -6.13 9.45 6.18
N VAL A 13 -5.20 8.55 6.52
CA VAL A 13 -4.08 8.18 5.64
C VAL A 13 -4.59 7.54 4.35
N ILE A 14 -5.51 6.58 4.45
CA ILE A 14 -6.11 5.92 3.28
C ILE A 14 -6.79 6.95 2.38
N SER A 15 -7.59 7.84 2.96
CA SER A 15 -8.25 8.91 2.19
C SER A 15 -7.23 9.78 1.50
N HIS A 16 -6.18 10.21 2.20
CA HIS A 16 -5.14 11.07 1.63
C HIS A 16 -4.47 10.41 0.42
N VAL A 17 -4.04 9.14 0.54
CA VAL A 17 -3.41 8.38 -0.56
C VAL A 17 -4.35 8.24 -1.76
N LEU A 18 -5.65 8.05 -1.54
CA LEU A 18 -6.62 7.91 -2.62
C LEU A 18 -6.94 9.23 -3.33
N THR A 19 -6.90 10.35 -2.60
CA THR A 19 -7.27 11.68 -3.14
C THR A 19 -6.08 12.50 -3.64
N ASP A 20 -4.87 12.18 -3.20
CA ASP A 20 -3.68 12.93 -3.59
C ASP A 20 -3.32 12.65 -5.06
N GLU A 21 -3.34 13.72 -5.87
CA GLU A 21 -3.03 13.66 -7.30
C GLU A 21 -1.57 13.26 -7.57
N ALA A 22 -0.66 13.51 -6.62
CA ALA A 22 0.74 13.12 -6.73
C ALA A 22 0.98 11.62 -6.52
N THR A 23 0.01 10.90 -5.94
CA THR A 23 0.15 9.46 -5.69
C THR A 23 0.06 8.67 -7.00
N ASP A 24 0.97 7.74 -7.26
CA ASP A 24 0.92 6.89 -8.46
C ASP A 24 -0.40 6.12 -8.59
N MET A 25 -0.97 6.06 -9.79
CA MET A 25 -2.27 5.42 -10.02
C MET A 25 -2.26 3.92 -9.71
N ASN A 26 -1.14 3.22 -9.92
CA ASN A 26 -0.99 1.80 -9.57
C ASN A 26 -1.01 1.61 -8.05
N VAL A 27 -0.41 2.53 -7.29
CA VAL A 27 -0.45 2.52 -5.82
C VAL A 27 -1.90 2.71 -5.34
N ARG A 28 -2.64 3.65 -5.92
CA ARG A 28 -4.06 3.87 -5.60
C ARG A 28 -4.91 2.63 -5.91
N MET A 29 -4.73 2.04 -7.10
CA MET A 29 -5.46 0.84 -7.51
C MET A 29 -5.15 -0.37 -6.61
N ALA A 30 -3.88 -0.56 -6.23
CA ALA A 30 -3.48 -1.62 -5.31
C ALA A 30 -4.11 -1.42 -3.91
N LEU A 31 -4.14 -0.18 -3.41
CA LEU A 31 -4.79 0.12 -2.13
C LEU A 31 -6.31 -0.14 -2.18
N LEU A 32 -7.00 0.29 -3.25
CA LEU A 32 -8.43 0.01 -3.46
C LEU A 32 -8.71 -1.49 -3.49
N ARG A 33 -7.86 -2.26 -4.16
CA ARG A 33 -7.97 -3.72 -4.19
C ARG A 33 -7.88 -4.31 -2.78
N HIS A 34 -6.89 -3.91 -1.99
CA HIS A 34 -6.73 -4.42 -0.62
C HIS A 34 -7.88 -4.02 0.31
N LEU A 35 -8.49 -2.84 0.10
CA LEU A 35 -9.71 -2.45 0.81
C LEU A 35 -10.89 -3.37 0.46
N GLY A 36 -11.04 -3.74 -0.81
CA GLY A 36 -12.04 -4.72 -1.25
C GLY A 36 -11.81 -6.12 -0.67
N GLU A 37 -10.55 -6.52 -0.52
CA GLU A 37 -10.16 -7.82 0.07
C GLU A 37 -10.32 -7.86 1.60
N ASN A 38 -10.42 -6.71 2.28
CA ASN A 38 -10.50 -6.61 3.75
C ASN A 38 -11.69 -5.72 4.21
N PRO A 39 -12.94 -6.13 3.97
CA PRO A 39 -14.11 -5.33 4.33
C PRO A 39 -14.21 -5.15 5.86
N GLY A 40 -14.44 -3.92 6.31
CA GLY A 40 -14.57 -3.58 7.73
C GLY A 40 -13.25 -3.44 8.50
N SER A 41 -12.13 -3.84 7.90
CA SER A 41 -10.79 -3.84 8.51
C SER A 41 -9.79 -2.99 7.70
N PRO A 42 -9.93 -1.66 7.67
CA PRO A 42 -9.02 -0.77 6.93
C PRO A 42 -7.56 -0.89 7.38
N GLU A 43 -7.32 -1.26 8.64
CA GLU A 43 -5.99 -1.46 9.20
C GLU A 43 -5.27 -2.65 8.54
N GLN A 44 -5.99 -3.76 8.31
CA GLN A 44 -5.46 -4.91 7.59
C GLN A 44 -5.22 -4.60 6.11
N ALA A 45 -6.13 -3.86 5.48
CA ALA A 45 -5.95 -3.41 4.09
C ALA A 45 -4.67 -2.59 3.91
N LEU A 46 -4.44 -1.61 4.80
CA LEU A 46 -3.25 -0.77 4.75
C LEU A 46 -1.97 -1.58 5.01
N LEU A 47 -1.99 -2.50 5.97
CA LEU A 47 -0.85 -3.38 6.24
C LEU A 47 -0.53 -4.31 5.06
N ALA A 48 -1.55 -4.88 4.41
CA ALA A 48 -1.37 -5.70 3.21
C ALA A 48 -0.75 -4.89 2.06
N HIS A 49 -1.24 -3.67 1.86
CA HIS A 49 -0.70 -2.74 0.87
C HIS A 49 0.78 -2.42 1.11
N LEU A 50 1.15 -2.05 2.34
CA LEU A 50 2.53 -1.72 2.71
C LEU A 50 3.50 -2.91 2.55
N ARG A 51 3.04 -4.13 2.83
CA ARG A 51 3.84 -5.35 2.56
C ARG A 51 4.05 -5.56 1.07
N GLY A 52 3.02 -5.34 0.26
CA GLY A 52 3.09 -5.42 -1.20
C GLY A 52 4.06 -4.40 -1.81
N CYS A 53 4.12 -3.18 -1.25
CA CYS A 53 5.08 -2.16 -1.68
C CYS A 53 6.52 -2.57 -1.37
N ARG A 54 6.80 -3.06 -0.16
CA ARG A 54 8.16 -3.55 0.20
C ARG A 54 8.64 -4.71 -0.68
N GLY A 55 7.74 -5.59 -1.11
CA GLY A 55 8.08 -6.70 -2.00
C GLY A 55 8.47 -6.25 -3.41
N GLN A 56 7.89 -5.15 -3.92
CA GLN A 56 8.22 -4.59 -5.24
C GLN A 56 9.60 -3.93 -5.27
N ASP A 57 10.01 -3.27 -4.19
CA ASP A 57 11.37 -2.72 -4.08
C ASP A 57 12.44 -3.82 -4.01
N ALA A 58 12.16 -4.94 -3.33
CA ALA A 58 13.07 -6.09 -3.27
C ALA A 58 13.23 -6.78 -4.63
N GLY A 59 12.13 -6.99 -5.37
CA GLY A 59 12.17 -7.62 -6.70
C GLY A 59 12.88 -6.76 -7.77
N ARG A 60 12.93 -5.44 -7.60
CA ARG A 60 13.67 -4.53 -8.49
C ARG A 60 15.18 -4.58 -8.26
N ALA A 61 15.63 -4.82 -7.02
CA ALA A 61 17.05 -4.95 -6.71
C ALA A 61 17.66 -6.25 -7.26
N GLU A 62 16.91 -7.36 -7.25
CA GLU A 62 17.38 -8.66 -7.78
C GLU A 62 17.43 -8.68 -9.32
N GLY A 63 16.50 -8.02 -10.00
CA GLY A 63 16.47 -7.95 -11.48
C GLY A 63 17.63 -7.14 -12.10
N SER A 64 18.28 -6.25 -11.33
CA SER A 64 19.38 -5.42 -11.84
C SER A 64 20.74 -6.13 -11.84
N ALA A 65 20.90 -7.24 -11.12
CA ALA A 65 22.17 -7.97 -11.03
C ALA A 65 22.36 -9.03 -12.14
N ALA A 66 21.29 -9.42 -12.84
CA ALA A 66 21.31 -10.52 -13.80
C ALA A 66 21.65 -10.10 -15.26
N ALA A 67 21.71 -8.80 -15.57
CA ALA A 67 21.83 -8.30 -16.95
C ALA A 67 23.28 -7.98 -17.39
N GLY A 68 24.30 -8.37 -16.62
CA GLY A 68 25.70 -7.92 -16.82
C GLY A 68 26.73 -9.01 -17.12
N GLN A 69 26.35 -10.15 -17.70
CA GLN A 69 27.30 -11.18 -18.12
C GLN A 69 26.98 -11.62 -19.56
N SER A 70 27.63 -10.98 -20.52
CA SER A 70 27.74 -11.44 -21.91
C SER A 70 29.11 -11.07 -22.44
#